data_AF-A0A8J7M7L1-F1
#
_entry.id   AF-A0A8J7M7L1-F1
#
_cell.length_a   1.000
_cell.length_b   1.000
_cell.length_c   1.000
_cell.angle_alpha   90.00
_cell.angle_beta   90.00
_cell.angle_gamma   90.00
#
_symmetry.space_group_name_H-M   'P 1'
#
loop_
_entity.id
_entity.type
_entity.pdbx_description
1 polymer ?
#
loop_
_entity_poly.entity_id
_entity_poly.type
_entity_poly.pdbx_seq_one_letter_code
_entity_poly.pdbx_strand_id
1 'polypeptide(L)'
;MRDSHPRNTGPMLESPRCGARTRKGTPCQAPAVAGRNRCRMHGGAKGSGAPKGNKNALKHGMYTAEAIAAQKKLRALMKEVEDTLKELSD
;
A
#
# COMPACT_ATOMS: atom_id res chain seq x y z
N MET A 1 -37.44 -4.13 0.59
CA MET A 1 -37.71 -4.55 -0.81
C MET A 1 -36.40 -5.04 -1.41
N ARG A 2 -36.31 -6.33 -1.78
CA ARG A 2 -35.15 -6.83 -2.52
C ARG A 2 -35.31 -6.31 -3.94
N ASP A 3 -34.47 -5.36 -4.31
CA ASP A 3 -34.52 -4.66 -5.58
C ASP A 3 -34.24 -5.67 -6.71
N SER A 4 -35.29 -6.11 -7.42
CA SER A 4 -35.28 -7.11 -8.49
C SER A 4 -34.58 -6.63 -9.77
N HIS A 5 -33.68 -5.66 -9.65
CA HIS A 5 -32.88 -5.22 -10.77
C HIS A 5 -32.06 -6.41 -11.28
N PRO A 6 -32.04 -6.70 -12.60
CA PRO A 6 -31.25 -7.79 -13.18
C PRO A 6 -29.74 -7.75 -12.89
N ARG A 7 -29.24 -6.62 -12.37
CA ARG A 7 -27.84 -6.46 -11.95
C ARG A 7 -27.61 -6.95 -10.52
N ASN A 8 -28.64 -7.11 -9.69
CA ASN A 8 -28.52 -7.61 -8.32
C ASN A 8 -28.54 -9.14 -8.32
N THR A 9 -27.49 -9.75 -8.87
CA THR A 9 -27.32 -11.21 -8.89
C THR A 9 -26.88 -11.75 -7.53
N GLY A 10 -27.15 -13.03 -7.25
CA GLY A 10 -26.69 -13.71 -6.02
C GLY A 10 -25.21 -13.49 -5.72
N PRO A 11 -24.29 -13.73 -6.68
CA PRO A 11 -22.86 -13.45 -6.52
C PRO A 11 -22.56 -11.99 -6.16
N MET A 12 -23.31 -11.03 -6.72
CA MET A 12 -23.14 -9.63 -6.38
C MET A 12 -23.57 -9.31 -4.94
N LEU A 13 -24.58 -9.99 -4.39
CA LEU A 13 -25.05 -9.81 -3.02
C LEU A 13 -24.07 -10.40 -1.99
N GLU A 14 -23.54 -11.59 -2.28
CA GLU A 14 -22.58 -12.32 -1.43
C GLU A 14 -21.17 -11.72 -1.45
N SER A 15 -20.81 -10.99 -2.51
CA SER A 15 -19.51 -10.34 -2.62
C SER A 15 -19.29 -9.29 -1.51
N PRO A 16 -18.11 -9.26 -0.86
CA PRO A 16 -17.74 -8.20 0.08
C PRO A 16 -17.88 -6.80 -0.56
N ARG A 17 -18.28 -5.80 0.23
CA ARG A 17 -18.37 -4.40 -0.25
C ARG A 17 -16.99 -3.76 -0.25
N CYS A 18 -16.74 -2.92 -1.26
CA CYS A 18 -15.46 -2.22 -1.44
C CYS A 18 -15.04 -1.37 -0.23
N GLY A 19 -15.98 -0.66 0.39
CA GLY A 19 -15.73 0.15 1.59
C GLY A 19 -14.76 1.34 1.42
N ALA A 20 -14.29 1.65 0.20
CA ALA A 20 -13.46 2.83 -0.03
C ALA A 20 -14.26 4.11 0.23
N ARG A 21 -13.63 5.13 0.80
CA ARG A 21 -14.29 6.42 1.05
C ARG A 21 -14.60 7.11 -0.27
N THR A 22 -15.89 7.35 -0.54
CA THR A 22 -16.35 8.06 -1.74
C THR A 22 -16.15 9.58 -1.59
N ARG A 23 -16.34 10.33 -2.66
CA ARG A 23 -16.30 11.82 -2.64
C ARG A 23 -17.34 12.42 -1.68
N LYS A 24 -18.44 11.72 -1.40
CA LYS A 24 -19.47 12.11 -0.42
C LYS A 24 -19.10 11.76 1.02
N GLY A 25 -17.93 11.16 1.26
CA GLY A 25 -17.46 10.74 2.58
C GLY A 25 -18.01 9.38 3.05
N THR A 26 -19.00 8.80 2.35
CA THR A 26 -19.58 7.50 2.70
C THR A 26 -18.78 6.33 2.12
N PRO A 27 -18.88 5.11 2.71
CA PRO A 27 -18.21 3.93 2.18
C PRO A 27 -18.83 3.44 0.87
N CYS A 28 -17.98 3.02 -0.07
CA CYS A 28 -18.40 2.48 -1.36
C CYS A 28 -19.14 1.14 -1.22
N GLN A 29 -20.36 1.10 -1.77
CA GLN A 29 -21.26 -0.08 -1.75
C GLN A 29 -21.10 -1.01 -2.96
N ALA A 30 -20.22 -0.67 -3.91
CA ALA A 30 -19.94 -1.55 -5.04
C ALA A 30 -19.30 -2.86 -4.55
N PRO A 31 -19.61 -4.01 -5.19
CA PRO A 31 -18.96 -5.27 -4.86
C PRO A 31 -17.45 -5.19 -5.12
N ALA A 32 -16.66 -5.80 -4.24
CA ALA A 32 -15.24 -5.96 -4.44
C ALA A 32 -14.96 -6.91 -5.61
N VAL A 33 -13.83 -6.71 -6.28
CA VAL A 33 -13.37 -7.67 -7.30
C VAL A 33 -13.00 -8.98 -6.61
N ALA A 34 -13.33 -10.12 -7.22
CA ALA A 34 -13.02 -11.44 -6.66
C ALA A 34 -11.53 -11.54 -6.25
N GLY A 35 -11.27 -11.98 -5.00
CA GLY A 35 -9.92 -12.06 -4.42
C GLY A 35 -9.27 -10.72 -4.09
N ARG A 36 -10.02 -9.60 -4.10
CA ARG A 36 -9.53 -8.25 -3.76
C ARG A 36 -10.44 -7.61 -2.71
N ASN A 37 -9.93 -6.59 -2.03
CA ASN A 37 -10.67 -5.83 -1.02
C ASN A 37 -11.44 -4.63 -1.59
N ARG A 38 -11.22 -4.27 -2.86
CA ARG A 38 -11.75 -3.03 -3.47
C ARG A 38 -12.47 -3.33 -4.79
N CYS A 39 -13.39 -2.46 -5.18
CA CYS A 39 -14.08 -2.54 -6.47
C CYS A 39 -13.18 -2.06 -7.61
N ARG A 40 -13.61 -2.33 -8.86
CA ARG A 40 -12.92 -1.91 -10.10
C ARG A 40 -12.56 -0.42 -10.12
N MET A 41 -13.42 0.43 -9.55
CA MET A 41 -13.26 1.89 -9.54
C MET A 41 -12.35 2.42 -8.42
N HIS A 42 -12.10 1.63 -7.38
CA HIS A 42 -11.30 2.03 -6.21
C HIS A 42 -10.05 1.16 -6.05
N GLY A 43 -9.42 0.78 -7.16
CA GLY A 43 -8.13 0.08 -7.16
C GLY A 43 -8.21 -1.45 -7.12
N GLY A 44 -9.39 -2.05 -7.31
CA GLY A 44 -9.56 -3.50 -7.49
C GLY A 44 -9.27 -4.00 -8.91
N ALA A 45 -9.03 -3.08 -9.84
CA ALA A 45 -8.60 -3.30 -11.22
C ALA A 45 -7.46 -4.34 -11.36
N LYS A 46 -7.50 -5.24 -12.33
CA LYS A 46 -6.23 -5.83 -12.82
C LYS A 46 -5.36 -4.68 -13.34
N GLY A 47 -4.12 -4.61 -12.86
CA GLY A 47 -3.22 -3.48 -13.17
C GLY A 47 -3.51 -2.19 -12.41
N SER A 48 -4.39 -2.20 -11.39
CA SER A 48 -4.50 -1.07 -10.46
C SER A 48 -3.28 -0.96 -9.56
N GLY A 49 -2.89 0.29 -9.26
CA GLY A 49 -1.70 0.60 -8.48
C GLY A 49 -0.48 0.87 -9.37
N ALA A 50 0.59 1.36 -8.76
CA ALA A 50 1.86 1.56 -9.45
C ALA A 50 2.49 0.21 -9.82
N PRO A 51 3.05 0.06 -11.03
CA PRO A 51 3.83 -1.12 -11.37
C PRO A 51 5.07 -1.24 -10.46
N LYS A 52 5.57 -2.46 -10.29
CA LYS A 52 6.80 -2.70 -9.54
C LYS A 52 7.95 -1.91 -10.19
N GLY A 53 8.70 -1.16 -9.39
CA GLY A 53 9.81 -0.33 -9.87
C GLY A 53 9.41 1.03 -10.46
N ASN A 54 8.14 1.44 -10.36
CA ASN A 54 7.70 2.76 -10.80
C ASN A 54 8.48 3.88 -10.07
N LYS A 55 9.06 4.81 -10.84
CA LYS A 55 9.78 5.99 -10.34
C LYS A 55 8.95 7.29 -10.39
N ASN A 56 7.71 7.26 -10.85
CA ASN A 56 6.87 8.46 -11.01
C ASN A 56 6.57 9.19 -9.67
N ALA A 57 6.49 8.43 -8.57
CA ALA A 57 6.31 8.98 -7.23
C ALA A 57 7.65 9.26 -6.51
N LEU A 58 8.79 8.96 -7.14
CA LEU A 58 10.10 9.24 -6.58
C LEU A 58 10.34 10.75 -6.54
N LYS A 59 10.68 11.28 -5.37
CA LYS A 59 10.94 12.72 -5.18
C LYS A 59 12.42 13.00 -5.04
N HIS A 60 13.02 12.60 -3.92
CA HIS A 60 14.41 12.88 -3.57
C HIS A 60 15.24 11.61 -3.28
N GLY A 61 14.68 10.41 -3.49
CA GLY A 61 15.42 9.15 -3.38
C GLY A 61 15.76 8.67 -1.97
N MET A 62 15.67 9.50 -0.94
CA MET A 62 16.15 9.13 0.42
C MET A 62 15.36 8.01 1.08
N TYR A 63 14.14 7.71 0.61
CA TYR A 63 13.29 6.63 1.11
C TYR A 63 13.25 5.40 0.18
N THR A 64 14.15 5.31 -0.81
CA THR A 64 14.29 4.07 -1.57
C THR A 64 14.85 2.96 -0.66
N ALA A 65 14.55 1.71 -1.02
CA ALA A 65 15.09 0.56 -0.30
C ALA A 65 16.64 0.60 -0.24
N GLU A 66 17.28 1.01 -1.33
CA GLU A 66 18.73 1.18 -1.45
C GLU A 66 19.26 2.27 -0.51
N ALA A 67 18.64 3.46 -0.50
CA ALA A 67 19.07 4.56 0.37
C ALA A 67 18.89 4.21 1.85
N ILE A 68 17.77 3.58 2.22
CA ILE A 68 17.53 3.10 3.59
C ILE A 68 18.57 2.05 3.98
N ALA A 69 18.91 1.11 3.08
CA ALA A 69 19.94 0.10 3.35
C ALA A 69 21.33 0.74 3.53
N ALA A 70 21.71 1.71 2.70
CA ALA A 70 22.95 2.45 2.84
C ALA A 70 23.03 3.21 4.17
N GLN A 71 21.94 3.90 4.55
CA GLN A 71 21.85 4.59 5.84
C GLN A 71 22.00 3.63 7.03
N LYS A 72 21.37 2.44 6.98
CA LYS A 72 21.51 1.43 8.03
C LYS A 72 22.95 0.94 8.17
N LYS A 73 23.64 0.69 7.05
CA LYS A 73 25.06 0.28 7.07
C LYS A 73 25.94 1.38 7.66
N LEU A 74 25.75 2.62 7.24
CA LEU A 74 26.52 3.75 7.76
C LEU A 74 26.29 3.92 9.26
N ARG A 75 25.05 3.82 9.74
CA ARG A 75 24.74 3.89 11.18
C ARG A 75 25.38 2.76 11.98
N ALA A 76 25.40 1.54 11.45
CA ALA A 76 26.08 0.42 12.10
C ALA A 76 27.58 0.69 12.21
N LEU A 77 28.21 1.13 11.13
CA LEU A 77 29.63 1.49 11.11
C LEU A 77 29.96 2.61 12.10
N MET A 78 29.17 3.69 12.12
CA MET A 78 29.39 4.80 13.05
C MET A 78 29.32 4.32 14.51
N LYS A 79 28.37 3.41 14.81
CA LYS A 79 28.26 2.81 16.14
C LYS A 79 29.50 1.98 16.48
N GLU A 80 29.98 1.15 15.56
CA GLU A 80 31.21 0.37 15.76
C GLU A 80 32.41 1.29 16.02
N VAL A 81 32.54 2.38 15.25
CA VAL A 81 33.60 3.38 15.47
C VAL A 81 33.47 4.02 16.86
N GLU A 82 32.28 4.45 17.27
CA GLU A 82 32.06 5.01 18.61
C GLU A 82 32.39 4.03 19.73
N ASP A 83 32.04 2.75 19.58
CA ASP A 83 32.32 1.71 20.57
C ASP A 83 33.84 1.47 20.66
N THR A 84 34.56 1.37 19.53
CA THR A 84 36.03 1.23 19.53
C THR A 84 36.74 2.45 20.15
N LEU A 85 36.25 3.67 19.92
CA LEU A 85 36.84 4.87 20.50
C LEU A 85 36.67 4.89 22.02
N LYS A 86 35.54 4.40 22.55
CA LYS A 86 35.33 4.30 24.01
C LYS A 86 36.30 3.31 24.63
N GLU A 87 36.45 2.14 24.02
CA GLU A 87 37.40 1.11 24.46
C GLU A 87 38.85 1.61 24.52
N LEU A 88 39.24 2.54 23.65
CA LEU A 88 40.57 3.15 23.63
C LEU A 88 40.73 4.34 24.59
N SER A 89 39.64 4.86 25.13
CA SER A 89 39.63 6.00 26.06
C SER A 89 39.54 5.60 27.53
N ASP A 90 39.30 4.32 27.81
CA ASP A 90 39.36 3.69 29.14
C ASP A 90 40.76 3.12 29.43
#